data_AF-A0A9D4DRB6-F1
#
_entry.id   AF-A0A9D4DRB6-F1
#
_cell.length_a   1.000
_cell.length_b   1.000
_cell.length_c   1.000
_cell.angle_alpha   90.00
_cell.angle_beta   90.00
_cell.angle_gamma   90.00
#
_symmetry.space_group_name_H-M   'P 1'
#
loop_
_entity.id
_entity.type
_entity.pdbx_description
1 polymer ?
#
loop_
_entity_poly.entity_id
_entity_poly.type
_entity_poly.pdbx_seq_one_letter_code
_entity_poly.pdbx_strand_id
1 'polypeptide(L)'
;MFMDPRTILTIKSVNKKATHITQFLTEKTKRRRQNKRRGYVLSGSVDREETIVLKTSEDHPYLEIYIEEWGAANMRLLNHLLSTGQIKRTDVEFYLAYTTTIFEFAENYEWNSVLNFDYRYRELQAEHAFRWGTFFPHMELQILLPKRPRTVTQHTPSYPSKQPREDCRIFKAKGSCPFGPKCRYRHPGSGTTADQPKNHKHDLRTLSSKHGSEITCGFL
;
A
#
# COMPACT_ATOMS: atom_id res chain seq x y z
N MET A 1 44.50 -12.72 33.41
CA MET A 1 44.32 -11.59 32.48
C MET A 1 42.83 -11.32 32.37
N PHE A 2 42.32 -10.38 33.16
CA PHE A 2 40.92 -9.96 33.10
C PHE A 2 40.82 -8.78 32.13
N MET A 3 40.09 -8.94 31.04
CA MET A 3 39.72 -7.83 30.14
C MET A 3 38.54 -7.08 30.78
N ASP A 4 38.65 -5.75 30.87
CA ASP A 4 37.62 -4.87 31.40
C ASP A 4 36.38 -4.88 30.48
N PRO A 5 35.17 -5.18 30.99
CA PRO A 5 33.95 -5.19 30.17
C PRO A 5 33.58 -3.82 29.58
N ARG A 6 34.26 -2.73 29.96
CA ARG A 6 34.07 -1.39 29.37
C ARG A 6 34.87 -1.12 28.10
N THR A 7 35.71 -2.04 27.64
CA THR A 7 36.47 -1.86 26.38
C THR A 7 35.66 -2.21 25.12
N ILE A 8 34.36 -2.48 25.27
CA ILE A 8 33.46 -2.86 24.19
C ILE A 8 32.75 -1.61 23.63
N LEU A 9 33.04 -1.31 22.36
CA LEU A 9 32.34 -0.40 21.45
C LEU A 9 32.58 1.10 21.60
N THR A 10 33.83 1.54 21.39
CA THR A 10 34.02 2.83 20.69
C THR A 10 33.61 2.67 19.23
N ILE A 11 32.31 2.77 18.93
CA ILE A 11 31.84 3.05 17.58
C ILE A 11 32.29 4.49 17.30
N LYS A 12 33.38 4.64 16.56
CA LYS A 12 33.73 5.92 15.97
C LYS A 12 32.64 6.24 14.95
N SER A 13 31.60 6.95 15.37
CA SER A 13 30.62 7.54 14.47
C SER A 13 31.39 8.49 13.55
N VAL A 14 31.67 8.03 12.34
CA VAL A 14 32.23 8.88 11.31
C VAL A 14 31.04 9.71 10.83
N ASN A 15 31.05 11.00 11.12
CA ASN A 15 29.97 11.94 10.81
C ASN A 15 29.91 12.25 9.29
N LYS A 16 29.81 11.20 8.48
CA LYS A 16 29.67 11.26 7.02
C LYS A 16 28.19 11.48 6.70
N LYS A 17 27.88 12.64 6.14
CA LYS A 17 26.54 12.94 5.64
C LYS A 17 26.22 12.04 4.45
N ALA A 18 25.01 11.47 4.40
CA ALA A 18 24.60 10.65 3.27
C ALA A 18 24.41 11.49 1.99
N THR A 19 24.79 10.89 0.86
CA THR A 19 24.50 11.41 -0.47
C THR A 19 23.08 11.01 -0.85
N HIS A 20 22.17 11.98 -0.83
CA HIS A 20 20.75 11.75 -1.06
C HIS A 20 20.32 12.04 -2.50
N ILE A 21 19.28 11.33 -2.93
CA ILE A 21 18.66 11.43 -4.26
C ILE A 21 18.20 12.85 -4.59
N THR A 22 17.78 13.62 -3.57
CA THR A 22 17.31 15.00 -3.72
C THR A 22 18.34 15.93 -4.37
N GLN A 23 19.64 15.64 -4.22
CA GLN A 23 20.74 16.39 -4.83
C GLN A 23 20.80 16.18 -6.36
N PHE A 24 20.30 15.03 -6.84
CA PHE A 24 20.40 14.57 -8.23
C PHE A 24 19.07 14.66 -9.02
N LEU A 25 18.05 15.27 -8.42
CA LEU A 25 16.79 15.59 -9.09
C LEU A 25 16.97 16.71 -10.13
N THR A 26 16.06 16.78 -11.10
CA THR A 26 16.03 17.88 -12.08
C THR A 26 15.58 19.19 -11.45
N GLU A 27 16.00 20.33 -12.03
CA GLU A 27 15.57 21.65 -11.57
C GLU A 27 14.05 21.84 -11.68
N LYS A 28 13.42 21.24 -12.70
CA LYS A 28 11.95 21.21 -12.84
C LYS A 28 11.29 20.55 -11.63
N THR A 29 11.78 19.39 -11.23
CA THR A 29 11.28 18.65 -10.05
C THR A 29 11.53 19.44 -8.77
N LYS A 30 12.74 19.98 -8.58
CA LYS A 30 13.09 20.79 -7.39
C LYS A 30 12.17 22.01 -7.23
N ARG A 31 11.94 22.75 -8.32
CA ARG A 31 11.02 23.91 -8.33
C ARG A 31 9.57 23.52 -8.03
N ARG A 32 9.07 22.40 -8.59
CA ARG A 32 7.72 21.89 -8.28
C ARG A 32 7.54 21.64 -6.78
N ARG A 33 8.50 20.94 -6.18
CA ARG A 33 8.50 20.59 -4.75
C ARG A 33 8.59 21.83 -3.86
N GLN A 34 9.44 22.79 -4.23
CA GLN A 34 9.55 24.06 -3.51
C GLN A 34 8.25 24.87 -3.55
N ASN A 35 7.61 24.96 -4.72
CA ASN A 35 6.36 25.68 -4.88
C ASN A 35 5.22 25.05 -4.08
N LYS A 36 5.15 23.71 -4.03
CA LYS A 36 4.10 23.01 -3.27
C LYS A 36 4.29 23.19 -1.76
N ARG A 37 5.54 23.12 -1.27
CA ARG A 37 5.88 23.48 0.11
C ARG A 37 5.51 24.92 0.45
N ARG A 38 5.76 25.88 -0.45
CA ARG A 38 5.31 27.27 -0.28
C ARG A 38 3.79 27.41 -0.31
N GLY A 39 3.10 26.65 -1.16
CA GLY A 39 1.63 26.63 -1.26
C GLY A 39 0.96 26.18 0.04
N TYR A 40 1.48 25.12 0.69
CA TYR A 40 1.01 24.69 2.00
C TYR A 40 1.18 25.78 3.07
N VAL A 41 2.25 26.57 3.00
CA VAL A 41 2.49 27.69 3.93
C VAL A 41 1.49 28.84 3.72
N LEU A 42 0.97 29.04 2.49
CA LEU A 42 0.10 30.16 2.14
C LEU A 42 -1.41 29.84 2.10
N SER A 43 -1.80 28.56 2.10
CA SER A 43 -3.19 28.10 1.84
C SER A 43 -4.19 28.28 3.01
N GLY A 44 -3.91 29.13 4.00
CA GLY A 44 -4.84 29.44 5.08
C GLY A 44 -5.41 30.85 4.95
N SER A 45 -6.42 31.07 4.12
CA SER A 45 -7.19 32.32 4.11
C SER A 45 -8.66 32.09 3.78
N VAL A 46 -9.49 31.94 4.81
CA VAL A 46 -10.90 32.33 4.76
C VAL A 46 -11.07 33.34 5.90
N ASP A 47 -11.29 34.59 5.51
CA ASP A 47 -11.69 35.73 6.33
C ASP A 47 -10.78 36.14 7.52
N ARG A 48 -9.87 37.08 7.22
CA ARG A 48 -9.30 38.12 8.13
C ARG A 48 -8.70 37.71 9.49
N GLU A 49 -8.43 36.43 9.75
CA GLU A 49 -7.50 35.99 10.79
C GLU A 49 -6.36 35.20 10.15
N GLU A 50 -5.11 35.64 10.36
CA GLU A 50 -3.92 34.87 9.96
C GLU A 50 -3.84 33.58 10.80
N THR A 51 -4.55 32.54 10.38
CA THR A 51 -4.33 31.20 10.94
C THR A 51 -2.99 30.67 10.44
N ILE A 52 -1.98 30.73 11.31
CA ILE A 52 -0.75 29.96 11.14
C ILE A 52 -1.14 28.48 11.20
N VAL A 53 -1.20 27.82 10.05
CA VAL A 53 -1.31 26.35 10.03
C VAL A 53 0.00 25.79 10.55
N LEU A 54 -0.03 25.27 11.77
CA LEU A 54 1.07 24.52 12.36
C LEU A 54 1.40 23.35 11.41
N LYS A 55 2.61 23.42 10.83
CA LYS A 55 3.20 22.36 10.02
C LYS A 55 2.99 21.03 10.74
N THR A 56 2.26 20.11 10.12
CA THR A 56 2.34 18.70 10.50
C THR A 56 3.83 18.33 10.50
N SER A 57 4.28 17.76 11.63
CA SER A 57 5.66 17.36 11.90
C SER A 57 6.36 16.80 10.66
N GLU A 58 7.33 17.56 10.17
CA GLU A 58 8.38 17.18 9.21
C GLU A 58 7.92 16.41 7.96
N ASP A 59 7.56 17.16 6.91
CA ASP A 59 7.47 16.62 5.56
C ASP A 59 8.75 15.85 5.21
N HIS A 60 8.63 14.53 5.06
CA HIS A 60 9.76 13.66 4.77
C HIS A 60 10.61 14.20 3.60
N PRO A 61 11.96 14.18 3.66
CA PRO A 61 12.82 14.81 2.66
C PRO A 61 12.59 14.32 1.23
N TYR A 62 12.04 13.11 1.04
CA TYR A 62 11.77 12.52 -0.27
C TYR A 62 10.33 12.68 -0.74
N LEU A 63 9.46 13.32 0.03
CA LEU A 63 8.07 13.58 -0.36
C LEU A 63 8.01 14.24 -1.75
N GLU A 64 7.03 13.82 -2.56
CA GLU A 64 6.74 14.34 -3.92
C GLU A 64 7.78 14.01 -5.00
N ILE A 65 8.59 12.98 -4.78
CA ILE A 65 9.42 12.37 -5.81
C ILE A 65 8.63 11.20 -6.42
N TYR A 66 8.50 11.15 -7.74
CA TYR A 66 7.88 10.01 -8.43
C TYR A 66 8.91 8.93 -8.77
N ILE A 67 8.44 7.71 -9.06
CA ILE A 67 9.29 6.53 -9.35
C ILE A 67 10.30 6.82 -10.47
N GLU A 68 9.88 7.50 -11.52
CA GLU A 68 10.71 7.81 -12.69
C GLU A 68 11.78 8.87 -12.34
N GLU A 69 11.40 9.84 -11.53
CA GLU A 69 12.31 10.89 -11.04
C GLU A 69 13.35 10.29 -10.09
N TRP A 70 12.91 9.37 -9.22
CA TRP A 70 13.77 8.60 -8.34
C TRP A 70 14.74 7.75 -9.14
N GLY A 71 14.27 6.98 -10.12
CA GLY A 71 15.11 6.10 -10.96
C GLY A 71 16.18 6.89 -11.73
N ALA A 72 15.79 7.99 -12.36
CA ALA A 72 16.74 8.85 -13.06
C ALA A 72 17.78 9.49 -12.13
N ALA A 73 17.35 9.98 -10.95
CA ALA A 73 18.25 10.56 -9.97
C ALA A 73 19.15 9.50 -9.32
N ASN A 74 18.66 8.28 -9.10
CA ASN A 74 19.41 7.14 -8.59
C ASN A 74 20.56 6.76 -9.53
N MET A 75 20.34 6.83 -10.85
CA MET A 75 21.41 6.58 -11.85
C MET A 75 22.45 7.70 -11.92
N ARG A 76 22.03 8.96 -11.78
CA ARG A 76 22.97 10.08 -11.65
C ARG A 76 23.81 9.97 -10.37
N LEU A 77 23.17 9.54 -9.27
CA LEU A 77 23.85 9.29 -8.00
C LEU A 77 24.86 8.15 -8.14
N LEU A 78 24.50 7.00 -8.71
CA LEU A 78 25.46 5.91 -8.96
C LEU A 78 26.69 6.40 -9.75
N ASN A 79 26.47 7.17 -10.82
CA ASN A 79 27.57 7.75 -11.59
C ASN A 79 28.45 8.68 -10.73
N HIS A 80 27.83 9.50 -9.87
CA HIS A 80 28.56 10.35 -8.93
C HIS A 80 29.38 9.52 -7.92
N LEU A 81 28.80 8.46 -7.34
CA LEU A 81 29.48 7.57 -6.40
C LEU A 81 30.69 6.88 -7.03
N LEU A 82 30.59 6.50 -8.32
CA LEU A 82 31.71 5.94 -9.08
C LEU A 82 32.79 6.99 -9.38
N SER A 83 32.40 8.20 -9.78
CA SER A 83 33.33 9.29 -10.09
C SER A 83 34.11 9.80 -8.87
N THR A 84 33.49 9.77 -7.70
CA THR A 84 34.09 10.19 -6.42
C THR A 84 34.85 9.06 -5.73
N GLY A 85 34.78 7.84 -6.25
CA GLY A 85 35.41 6.66 -5.66
C GLY A 85 34.74 6.19 -4.36
N GLN A 86 33.51 6.64 -4.07
CA GLN A 86 32.73 6.15 -2.92
C GLN A 86 32.26 4.71 -3.12
N ILE A 87 32.06 4.29 -4.37
CA ILE A 87 31.79 2.90 -4.77
C ILE A 87 32.86 2.47 -5.77
N LYS A 88 33.37 1.25 -5.61
CA LYS A 88 34.28 0.62 -6.57
C LYS A 88 33.50 0.01 -7.72
N ARG A 89 34.10 -0.10 -8.91
CA ARG A 89 33.46 -0.76 -10.07
C ARG A 89 33.06 -2.21 -9.80
N THR A 90 33.81 -2.91 -8.96
CA THR A 90 33.49 -4.29 -8.51
C THR A 90 32.21 -4.35 -7.69
N ASP A 91 31.85 -3.26 -7.01
CA ASP A 91 30.76 -3.24 -6.04
C ASP A 91 29.46 -2.69 -6.66
N VAL A 92 29.46 -2.42 -7.97
CA VAL A 92 28.29 -1.90 -8.70
C VAL A 92 27.12 -2.88 -8.66
N GLU A 93 27.40 -4.19 -8.74
CA GLU A 93 26.37 -5.23 -8.68
C GLU A 93 25.51 -5.11 -7.42
N PHE A 94 26.12 -4.74 -6.30
CA PHE A 94 25.43 -4.55 -5.02
C PHE A 94 24.54 -3.32 -5.00
N TYR A 95 24.96 -2.23 -5.67
CA TYR A 95 24.12 -1.05 -5.84
C TYR A 95 22.93 -1.34 -6.76
N LEU A 96 23.14 -2.15 -7.80
CA LEU A 96 22.07 -2.59 -8.67
C LEU A 96 21.08 -3.50 -7.93
N ALA A 97 21.55 -4.44 -7.12
CA ALA A 97 20.69 -5.28 -6.28
C ALA A 97 19.85 -4.46 -5.29
N TYR A 98 20.43 -3.42 -4.69
CA TYR A 98 19.67 -2.45 -3.90
C TYR A 98 18.59 -1.75 -4.75
N THR A 99 18.97 -1.30 -5.94
CA THR A 99 18.07 -0.56 -6.84
C THR A 99 16.89 -1.42 -7.28
N THR A 100 17.12 -2.70 -7.62
CA THR A 100 16.04 -3.63 -7.97
C THR A 100 15.11 -3.86 -6.80
N THR A 101 15.64 -4.03 -5.58
CA THR A 101 14.84 -4.17 -4.36
C THR A 101 13.89 -2.98 -4.16
N ILE A 102 14.35 -1.74 -4.39
CA ILE A 102 13.48 -0.56 -4.28
C ILE A 102 12.35 -0.57 -5.33
N PHE A 103 12.62 -1.03 -6.55
CA PHE A 103 11.58 -1.16 -7.56
C PHE A 103 10.58 -2.28 -7.23
N GLU A 104 11.04 -3.43 -6.74
CA GLU A 104 10.18 -4.51 -6.25
C GLU A 104 9.31 -4.04 -5.08
N PHE A 105 9.87 -3.23 -4.19
CA PHE A 105 9.09 -2.61 -3.11
C PHE A 105 8.07 -1.61 -3.66
N ALA A 106 8.40 -0.85 -4.70
CA ALA A 106 7.46 0.06 -5.34
C ALA A 106 6.27 -0.66 -5.99
N GLU A 107 6.39 -1.95 -6.32
CA GLU A 107 5.28 -2.77 -6.82
C GLU A 107 4.34 -3.20 -5.70
N ASN A 108 4.88 -3.58 -4.54
CA ASN A 108 4.14 -4.25 -3.46
C ASN A 108 3.74 -3.33 -2.30
N TYR A 109 4.45 -2.22 -2.09
CA TYR A 109 4.29 -1.32 -0.95
C TYR A 109 3.91 0.11 -1.38
N GLU A 110 3.31 0.87 -0.48
CA GLU A 110 2.96 2.27 -0.69
C GLU A 110 4.21 3.10 -0.99
N TRP A 111 4.23 3.84 -2.10
CA TRP A 111 5.44 4.50 -2.58
C TRP A 111 6.08 5.46 -1.57
N ASN A 112 5.29 6.18 -0.78
CA ASN A 112 5.81 7.04 0.29
C ASN A 112 6.55 6.24 1.36
N SER A 113 6.08 5.03 1.69
CA SER A 113 6.76 4.14 2.64
C SER A 113 8.07 3.62 2.07
N VAL A 114 8.12 3.32 0.77
CA VAL A 114 9.35 2.93 0.05
C VAL A 114 10.37 4.06 0.04
N LEU A 115 9.93 5.31 -0.18
CA LEU A 115 10.80 6.48 -0.11
C LEU A 115 11.37 6.72 1.29
N ASN A 116 10.58 6.46 2.34
CA ASN A 116 11.06 6.51 3.72
C ASN A 116 12.10 5.43 4.00
N PHE A 117 11.88 4.22 3.47
CA PHE A 117 12.83 3.11 3.55
C PHE A 117 14.15 3.48 2.86
N ASP A 118 14.09 3.98 1.62
CA ASP A 118 15.28 4.38 0.85
C ASP A 118 16.06 5.51 1.53
N TYR A 119 15.37 6.51 2.10
CA TYR A 119 16.01 7.55 2.90
C TYR A 119 16.75 6.96 4.10
N ARG A 120 16.06 6.12 4.90
CA ARG A 120 16.65 5.52 6.10
C ARG A 120 17.81 4.57 5.76
N TYR A 121 17.69 3.81 4.67
CA TYR A 121 18.72 2.89 4.20
C TYR A 121 20.00 3.66 3.87
N ARG A 122 19.88 4.78 3.15
CA ARG A 122 21.02 5.62 2.76
C ARG A 122 21.70 6.29 3.97
N GLU A 123 20.94 6.72 4.96
CA GLU A 123 21.50 7.25 6.22
C GLU A 123 22.36 6.18 6.92
N LEU A 124 21.82 4.98 7.09
CA LEU A 124 22.55 3.88 7.72
C LEU A 124 23.73 3.42 6.87
N GLN A 125 23.62 3.46 5.54
CA GLN A 125 24.72 3.15 4.63
C GLN A 125 25.85 4.15 4.79
N ALA A 126 25.55 5.44 4.97
CA ALA A 126 26.56 6.48 5.21
C ALA A 126 27.21 6.35 6.60
N GLU A 127 26.42 5.98 7.62
CA GLU A 127 26.88 5.81 9.00
C GLU A 127 27.74 4.56 9.19
N HIS A 128 27.30 3.42 8.65
CA HIS A 128 27.89 2.11 8.91
C HIS A 128 28.69 1.55 7.74
N ALA A 129 28.61 2.16 6.55
CA ALA A 129 29.33 1.76 5.36
C ALA A 129 29.16 0.27 4.97
N PHE A 130 27.99 -0.31 5.26
CA PHE A 130 27.68 -1.67 4.80
C PHE A 130 27.51 -1.70 3.27
N ARG A 131 27.59 -2.92 2.72
CA ARG A 131 27.47 -3.17 1.29
C ARG A 131 26.05 -2.87 0.80
N TRP A 132 25.91 -2.23 -0.36
CA TRP A 132 24.60 -2.03 -0.97
C TRP A 132 23.86 -3.38 -1.17
N GLY A 133 22.53 -3.38 -1.07
CA GLY A 133 21.73 -4.59 -1.13
C GLY A 133 21.75 -5.44 0.15
N THR A 134 22.35 -4.96 1.25
CA THR A 134 22.28 -5.66 2.54
C THR A 134 20.83 -5.66 3.04
N PHE A 135 20.30 -6.85 3.35
CA PHE A 135 18.92 -7.00 3.80
C PHE A 135 18.75 -6.63 5.28
N PHE A 136 17.76 -5.78 5.59
CA PHE A 136 17.41 -5.38 6.95
C PHE A 136 15.93 -5.71 7.24
N PRO A 137 15.63 -6.92 7.74
CA PRO A 137 14.24 -7.36 7.95
C PRO A 137 13.46 -6.42 8.87
N HIS A 138 14.10 -5.89 9.91
CA HIS A 138 13.47 -4.97 10.86
C HIS A 138 13.04 -3.65 10.19
N MET A 139 13.79 -3.16 9.19
CA MET A 139 13.41 -1.96 8.46
C MET A 139 12.23 -2.21 7.53
N GLU A 140 12.21 -3.35 6.84
CA GLU A 140 11.10 -3.74 5.99
C GLU A 140 9.80 -3.81 6.80
N LEU A 141 9.81 -4.51 7.94
CA LEU A 141 8.62 -4.69 8.79
C LEU A 141 8.13 -3.40 9.45
N GLN A 142 9.02 -2.45 9.74
CA GLN A 142 8.66 -1.22 10.47
C GLN A 142 8.30 -0.05 9.54
N ILE A 143 8.92 0.02 8.36
CA ILE A 143 8.79 1.19 7.47
C ILE A 143 7.84 0.92 6.32
N LEU A 144 7.88 -0.26 5.70
CA LEU A 144 7.11 -0.54 4.49
C LEU A 144 5.65 -0.82 4.83
N LEU A 145 4.75 -0.13 4.12
CA LEU A 145 3.31 -0.31 4.26
C LEU A 145 2.79 -1.05 3.03
N PRO A 146 2.21 -2.26 3.17
CA PRO A 146 1.74 -3.02 2.02
C PRO A 146 0.66 -2.22 1.30
N LYS A 147 0.69 -2.24 -0.04
CA LYS A 147 -0.43 -1.72 -0.82
C LYS A 147 -1.66 -2.49 -0.41
N ARG A 148 -2.77 -1.77 -0.21
CA ARG A 148 -4.05 -2.45 -0.01
C ARG A 148 -4.24 -3.39 -1.21
N PRO A 149 -4.56 -4.67 -0.99
CA PRO A 149 -4.88 -5.54 -2.10
C PRO A 149 -5.94 -4.80 -2.89
N ARG A 150 -5.65 -4.54 -4.17
CA ARG A 150 -6.71 -4.15 -5.09
C ARG A 150 -7.69 -5.29 -4.92
N THR A 151 -8.81 -5.05 -4.26
CA THR A 151 -9.96 -5.91 -4.44
C THR A 151 -10.11 -5.93 -5.94
N VAL A 152 -9.68 -7.03 -6.55
CA VAL A 152 -10.25 -7.47 -7.79
C VAL A 152 -11.69 -7.71 -7.38
N THR A 153 -12.49 -6.64 -7.33
CA THR A 153 -13.82 -6.72 -7.88
C THR A 153 -13.53 -7.34 -9.24
N GLN A 154 -13.65 -8.66 -9.29
CA GLN A 154 -14.10 -9.31 -10.50
C GLN A 154 -15.21 -8.37 -10.95
N HIS A 155 -14.97 -7.68 -12.05
CA HIS A 155 -16.04 -7.10 -12.80
C HIS A 155 -16.82 -8.30 -13.35
N THR A 156 -17.47 -9.10 -12.49
CA THR A 156 -18.87 -9.37 -12.74
C THR A 156 -19.45 -7.97 -12.91
N PRO A 157 -19.98 -7.60 -14.09
CA PRO A 157 -20.58 -6.30 -14.25
C PRO A 157 -21.66 -6.21 -13.19
N SER A 158 -21.35 -5.54 -12.07
CA SER A 158 -22.32 -5.02 -11.15
C SER A 158 -22.97 -3.89 -11.93
N TYR A 159 -23.84 -4.28 -12.87
CA TYR A 159 -24.94 -3.45 -13.29
C TYR A 159 -25.49 -2.92 -11.97
N PRO A 160 -25.56 -1.59 -11.75
CA PRO A 160 -26.19 -1.09 -10.54
C PRO A 160 -27.53 -1.78 -10.53
N SER A 161 -27.76 -2.65 -9.53
CA SER A 161 -29.06 -3.25 -9.38
C SER A 161 -29.96 -2.05 -9.20
N LYS A 162 -30.67 -1.72 -10.27
CA LYS A 162 -31.77 -0.75 -10.24
C LYS A 162 -32.77 -1.44 -9.36
N GLN A 163 -32.57 -1.35 -8.04
CA GLN A 163 -33.63 -1.57 -7.09
C GLN A 163 -34.80 -0.77 -7.64
N PRO A 164 -35.94 -1.41 -7.94
CA PRO A 164 -37.05 -0.70 -8.53
C PRO A 164 -37.48 0.38 -7.55
N ARG A 165 -37.16 1.64 -7.87
CA ARG A 165 -37.54 2.78 -7.04
C ARG A 165 -39.05 3.05 -7.09
N GLU A 166 -39.77 2.34 -7.96
CA GLU A 166 -41.18 2.53 -8.24
C GLU A 166 -41.96 1.22 -8.12
N ASP A 167 -43.14 1.29 -7.47
CA ASP A 167 -44.08 0.18 -7.36
C ASP A 167 -44.72 -0.11 -8.73
N CYS A 168 -44.96 -1.38 -9.02
CA CYS A 168 -45.62 -1.81 -10.25
C CYS A 168 -47.07 -1.30 -10.28
N ARG A 169 -47.38 -0.37 -11.19
CA ARG A 169 -48.73 0.19 -11.34
C ARG A 169 -49.78 -0.89 -11.66
N ILE A 170 -49.40 -1.91 -12.44
CA ILE A 170 -50.30 -3.00 -12.84
C ILE A 170 -50.64 -3.89 -11.63
N PHE A 171 -49.61 -4.32 -10.87
CA PHE A 171 -49.82 -5.09 -9.66
C PHE A 171 -50.57 -4.28 -8.59
N LYS A 172 -50.25 -3.00 -8.44
CA LYS A 172 -50.93 -2.09 -7.50
C LYS A 172 -52.42 -1.89 -7.86
N ALA A 173 -52.76 -1.87 -9.15
CA ALA A 173 -54.13 -1.66 -9.61
C ALA A 173 -54.96 -2.96 -9.65
N LYS A 174 -54.35 -4.10 -9.99
CA LYS A 174 -55.08 -5.36 -10.28
C LYS A 174 -54.73 -6.53 -9.34
N GLY A 175 -53.79 -6.34 -8.40
CA GLY A 175 -53.28 -7.40 -7.52
C GLY A 175 -52.47 -8.50 -8.23
N SER A 176 -52.33 -8.41 -9.56
CA SER A 176 -51.62 -9.39 -10.38
C SER A 176 -50.85 -8.66 -11.49
N CYS A 177 -49.66 -9.16 -11.81
CA CYS A 177 -48.80 -8.59 -12.84
C CYS A 177 -48.56 -9.66 -13.91
N PRO A 178 -48.78 -9.37 -15.21
CA PRO A 178 -48.53 -10.33 -16.29
C PRO A 178 -47.05 -10.74 -16.39
N PHE A 179 -46.13 -9.93 -15.83
CA PHE A 179 -44.69 -10.23 -15.78
C PHE A 179 -44.29 -11.07 -14.54
N GLY A 180 -45.22 -11.36 -13.63
CA GLY A 180 -45.02 -12.21 -12.46
C GLY A 180 -43.78 -11.82 -11.62
N PRO A 181 -42.99 -12.79 -11.12
CA PRO A 181 -41.80 -12.53 -10.30
C PRO A 181 -40.62 -11.94 -11.09
N LYS A 182 -40.70 -11.89 -12.43
CA LYS A 182 -39.69 -11.25 -13.29
C LYS A 182 -40.00 -9.76 -13.56
N CYS A 183 -41.00 -9.20 -12.89
CA CYS A 183 -41.35 -7.80 -13.05
C CYS A 183 -40.20 -6.88 -12.63
N ARG A 184 -39.87 -5.90 -13.47
CA ARG A 184 -38.84 -4.89 -13.18
C ARG A 184 -39.28 -3.88 -12.12
N TYR A 185 -40.54 -3.87 -11.70
CA TYR A 185 -41.12 -2.94 -10.73
C TYR A 185 -41.45 -3.65 -9.41
N ARG A 186 -41.47 -2.92 -8.29
CA ARG A 186 -41.68 -3.51 -6.96
C ARG A 186 -43.13 -3.97 -6.76
N HIS A 187 -43.34 -5.18 -6.24
CA HIS A 187 -44.65 -5.68 -5.82
C HIS A 187 -44.74 -5.62 -4.29
N PRO A 188 -45.72 -4.91 -3.68
CA PRO A 188 -45.93 -4.95 -2.24
C PRO A 188 -46.28 -6.38 -1.79
N GLY A 189 -45.41 -6.98 -0.97
CA GLY A 189 -45.52 -8.39 -0.51
C GLY A 189 -44.30 -9.25 -0.82
N SER A 190 -43.40 -8.83 -1.73
CA SER A 190 -42.08 -9.46 -1.90
C SER A 190 -41.08 -8.82 -0.94
N GLY A 191 -41.17 -9.19 0.33
CA GLY A 191 -40.21 -8.78 1.36
C GLY A 191 -38.86 -9.44 1.14
N THR A 192 -37.83 -8.63 0.95
CA THR A 192 -36.45 -9.01 1.26
C THR A 192 -36.34 -9.25 2.77
N THR A 193 -36.29 -10.50 3.20
CA THR A 193 -35.75 -10.89 4.50
C THR A 193 -34.85 -12.09 4.30
N ALA A 194 -33.54 -11.87 4.46
CA ALA A 194 -32.70 -12.90 5.03
C ALA A 194 -33.31 -13.31 6.39
N ASP A 195 -33.31 -14.61 6.63
CA ASP A 195 -33.54 -15.28 7.91
C ASP A 195 -34.95 -15.21 8.53
N GLN A 196 -35.73 -16.28 8.32
CA GLN A 196 -36.44 -16.99 9.39
C GLN A 196 -37.02 -18.33 8.89
N PRO A 197 -36.96 -19.42 9.69
CA PRO A 197 -37.41 -20.74 9.29
C PRO A 197 -38.93 -20.85 9.46
N LYS A 198 -39.64 -21.25 8.40
CA LYS A 198 -41.07 -21.58 8.50
C LYS A 198 -41.27 -23.08 8.43
N ASN A 199 -41.47 -23.63 9.62
CA ASN A 199 -42.07 -24.92 9.91
C ASN A 199 -43.47 -25.01 9.28
N HIS A 200 -43.68 -25.92 8.34
CA HIS A 200 -45.00 -26.50 8.06
C HIS A 200 -44.86 -28.02 7.94
N LYS A 201 -45.62 -28.70 8.80
CA LYS A 201 -45.81 -30.15 8.92
C LYS A 201 -46.68 -30.71 7.77
N HIS A 202 -46.70 -32.04 7.71
CA HIS A 202 -47.37 -33.00 6.81
C HIS A 202 -46.45 -33.51 5.68
N ASP A 203 -46.17 -34.81 5.51
CA ASP A 203 -46.62 -36.02 6.20
C ASP A 203 -45.61 -37.17 5.94
N LEU A 204 -45.59 -38.14 6.87
CA LEU A 204 -44.73 -39.32 6.88
C LEU A 204 -44.90 -40.24 5.65
N ARG A 205 -43.80 -40.85 5.17
CA ARG A 205 -43.60 -42.32 5.19
C ARG A 205 -42.17 -42.74 4.77
N THR A 206 -41.42 -43.14 5.79
CA THR A 206 -40.61 -44.37 5.95
C THR A 206 -39.75 -44.93 4.80
N LEU A 207 -38.44 -45.07 5.06
CA LEU A 207 -37.61 -46.30 5.05
C LEU A 207 -36.12 -45.89 4.99
N SER A 208 -35.42 -45.81 6.13
CA SER A 208 -34.47 -46.82 6.64
C SER A 208 -33.29 -47.14 5.72
N SER A 209 -32.06 -46.75 6.11
CA SER A 209 -31.02 -47.71 6.54
C SER A 209 -29.60 -47.11 6.52
N LYS A 210 -28.97 -47.21 7.69
CA LYS A 210 -27.56 -47.26 8.11
C LYS A 210 -26.45 -47.45 7.05
N HIS A 211 -25.34 -46.73 7.26
CA HIS A 211 -23.90 -47.15 7.38
C HIS A 211 -23.04 -45.89 7.08
N GLY A 212 -21.96 -45.51 7.77
CA GLY A 212 -20.91 -46.29 8.43
C GLY A 212 -19.61 -46.17 7.61
N SER A 213 -18.46 -45.94 8.29
CA SER A 213 -17.04 -45.85 7.82
C SER A 213 -16.63 -44.60 7.01
N GLU A 214 -15.78 -43.70 7.50
CA GLU A 214 -14.31 -43.79 7.73
C GLU A 214 -13.45 -44.04 6.47
N ILE A 215 -12.27 -43.39 6.46
CA ILE A 215 -10.95 -43.85 5.97
C ILE A 215 -10.23 -42.93 4.95
N THR A 216 -9.23 -42.23 5.52
CA THR A 216 -7.83 -41.99 5.12
C THR A 216 -7.40 -40.96 4.06
N CYS A 217 -6.45 -40.15 4.56
CA CYS A 217 -5.32 -39.50 3.91
C CYS A 217 -4.38 -40.49 3.18
N GLY A 218 -3.77 -40.05 2.08
CA GLY A 218 -2.66 -40.73 1.42
C GLY A 218 -1.76 -39.71 0.72
N PHE A 219 -0.65 -39.38 1.38
CA PHE A 219 0.54 -38.77 0.78
C PHE A 219 1.17 -39.76 -0.21
N LEU A 220 1.58 -39.24 -1.37
CA LEU A 220 2.84 -39.56 -2.06
C LEU A 220 3.27 -38.32 -2.84
#